data_AF-A0A3D5WJ61-F1
#
_entry.id   AF-A0A3D5WJ61-F1
#
_cell.length_a   1.000
_cell.length_b   1.000
_cell.length_c   1.000
_cell.angle_alpha   90.00
_cell.angle_beta   90.00
_cell.angle_gamma   90.00
#
_symmetry.space_group_name_H-M   'P 1'
#
loop_
_entity.id
_entity.type
_entity.pdbx_description
1 polymer ?
#
loop_
_entity_poly.entity_id
_entity_poly.type
_entity_poly.pdbx_seq_one_letter_code
_entity_poly.pdbx_strand_id
1 'polypeptide(L)'
;MIDSSIMNLMMELATFSFIVPLVLIIVWKLRTRKSLIPVFIGAGIFFVFAYVLEAIPHTFFLRINSPVSTFLTGNPWAYALYGGIMAALFEETGRYIAFRIFLKNHAERETAVSYGLGHGGIECIIVLGLGHLQNYTYCQLINNG
;
A
#
# COMPACT_ATOMS: atom_id res chain seq x y z
N MET A 1 6.56 7.49 29.18
CA MET A 1 7.03 6.23 28.58
C MET A 1 5.85 5.58 27.85
N ILE A 2 6.02 5.28 26.57
CA ILE A 2 5.06 4.56 25.73
C ILE A 2 5.00 3.11 26.22
N ASP A 3 3.78 2.57 26.36
CA ASP A 3 3.55 1.22 26.87
C ASP A 3 4.15 0.16 25.94
N SER A 4 4.86 -0.79 26.55
CA SER A 4 5.35 -2.02 25.92
C SER A 4 4.28 -2.79 25.15
N SER A 5 3.02 -2.78 25.60
CA SER A 5 1.91 -3.46 24.93
C SER A 5 1.64 -2.88 23.54
N ILE A 6 1.68 -1.55 23.41
CA ILE A 6 1.49 -0.83 22.14
C ILE A 6 2.66 -1.10 21.19
N MET A 7 3.89 -1.10 21.73
CA MET A 7 5.09 -1.38 20.95
C MET A 7 5.10 -2.82 20.41
N ASN A 8 4.70 -3.79 21.22
CA ASN A 8 4.57 -5.18 20.80
C ASN A 8 3.51 -5.34 19.70
N LEU A 9 2.35 -4.67 19.83
CA LEU A 9 1.31 -4.67 18.80
C LEU A 9 1.84 -4.12 17.46
N MET A 10 2.63 -3.04 17.47
CA MET A 10 3.23 -2.50 16.24
C MET A 10 4.17 -3.51 15.57
N MET A 11 4.99 -4.23 16.35
CA MET A 11 5.87 -5.28 15.83
C MET A 11 5.11 -6.48 15.28
N GLU A 12 4.02 -6.90 15.93
CA GLU A 12 3.15 -7.98 15.47
C GLU A 12 2.47 -7.61 14.14
N LEU A 13 1.88 -6.41 14.04
CA LEU A 13 1.25 -5.93 12.81
C LEU A 13 2.26 -5.79 11.66
N ALA A 14 3.45 -5.27 11.95
CA ALA A 14 4.53 -5.25 10.97
C ALA A 14 4.86 -6.66 10.49
N THR A 15 5.05 -7.61 11.42
CA THR A 15 5.39 -9.00 11.08
C THR A 15 4.31 -9.64 10.20
N PHE A 16 3.02 -9.47 10.53
CA PHE A 16 1.93 -10.00 9.73
C PHE A 16 1.87 -9.40 8.34
N SER A 17 2.19 -8.11 8.18
CA SER A 17 2.14 -7.46 6.89
C SER A 17 3.19 -7.97 5.90
N PHE A 18 4.32 -8.53 6.38
CA PHE A 18 5.28 -9.24 5.53
C PHE A 18 4.86 -10.69 5.28
N ILE A 19 4.43 -11.41 6.34
CA ILE A 19 4.18 -12.85 6.26
C ILE A 19 2.93 -13.16 5.44
N VAL A 20 1.81 -12.48 5.71
CA VAL A 20 0.51 -12.84 5.11
C VAL A 20 0.55 -12.75 3.59
N PRO A 21 1.05 -11.67 2.95
CA PRO A 21 1.17 -11.62 1.50
C PRO A 21 2.02 -12.75 0.91
N LEU A 22 3.18 -13.03 1.49
CA LEU A 22 4.08 -14.08 1.02
C LEU A 22 3.44 -15.46 1.10
N VAL A 23 2.80 -15.78 2.23
CA VAL A 23 2.08 -17.04 2.42
C VAL A 23 0.94 -17.17 1.41
N LEU A 24 0.14 -16.12 1.22
CA LEU A 24 -0.97 -16.14 0.26
C LEU A 24 -0.49 -16.34 -1.18
N ILE A 25 0.60 -15.67 -1.59
CA ILE A 25 1.20 -15.86 -2.92
C ILE A 25 1.72 -17.30 -3.09
N ILE A 26 2.41 -17.85 -2.09
CA ILE A 26 2.92 -19.23 -2.13
C ILE A 26 1.76 -20.24 -2.22
N VAL A 27 0.77 -20.14 -1.33
CA VAL A 27 -0.40 -21.03 -1.33
C VAL A 27 -1.15 -20.93 -2.66
N TRP A 28 -1.35 -19.72 -3.18
CA TRP A 28 -2.01 -19.50 -4.47
C TRP A 28 -1.24 -20.13 -5.63
N LYS A 29 0.10 -19.98 -5.64
CA LYS A 29 0.97 -20.59 -6.64
C LYS A 29 0.93 -22.12 -6.58
N LEU A 30 0.93 -22.70 -5.39
CA LEU A 30 0.86 -24.15 -5.22
C LEU A 30 -0.49 -24.71 -5.67
N ARG A 31 -1.59 -24.00 -5.38
CA ARG A 31 -2.95 -24.42 -5.72
C ARG A 31 -3.28 -24.31 -7.20
N THR A 32 -2.90 -23.21 -7.85
CA THR A 32 -3.29 -22.92 -9.23
C THR A 32 -2.20 -23.30 -10.24
N ARG A 33 -0.94 -23.36 -9.80
CA ARG A 33 0.27 -23.51 -10.63
C ARG A 33 0.44 -22.45 -11.73
N LYS A 34 -0.38 -21.41 -11.73
CA LYS A 34 -0.37 -20.31 -12.72
C LYS A 34 0.86 -19.42 -12.59
N SER A 35 1.09 -18.59 -13.60
CA SER A 35 2.23 -17.68 -13.66
C SER A 35 2.20 -16.66 -12.50
N LEU A 36 3.38 -16.32 -11.98
CA LEU A 36 3.55 -15.23 -11.00
C LEU A 36 3.73 -13.86 -11.66
N ILE A 37 3.79 -13.80 -12.99
CA ILE A 37 3.92 -12.54 -13.74
C ILE A 37 2.85 -11.51 -13.32
N PRO A 38 1.55 -11.88 -13.16
CA PRO A 38 0.55 -10.90 -12.72
C PRO A 38 0.77 -10.39 -11.31
N VAL A 39 1.35 -11.18 -10.40
CA VAL A 39 1.72 -10.76 -9.05
C VAL A 39 2.75 -9.63 -9.13
N PHE A 40 3.83 -9.84 -9.90
CA PHE A 40 4.88 -8.82 -10.04
C PHE A 40 4.39 -7.56 -10.75
N ILE A 41 3.51 -7.69 -11.75
CA ILE A 41 2.88 -6.54 -12.40
C ILE A 41 1.99 -5.78 -11.41
N GLY A 42 1.18 -6.48 -10.61
CA GLY A 42 0.37 -5.88 -9.56
C GLY A 42 1.20 -5.07 -8.57
N ALA A 43 2.28 -5.68 -8.07
CA ALA A 43 3.19 -5.02 -7.14
C ALA A 43 3.87 -3.79 -7.77
N GLY A 44 4.39 -3.93 -9.00
CA GLY A 44 5.04 -2.81 -9.69
C GLY A 44 4.10 -1.66 -9.99
N ILE A 45 2.85 -1.95 -10.36
CA ILE A 45 1.84 -0.93 -10.67
C ILE A 45 1.44 -0.16 -9.41
N PHE A 46 1.21 -0.84 -8.28
CA PHE A 46 0.97 -0.15 -7.01
C PHE A 46 2.14 0.75 -6.64
N PHE A 47 3.37 0.23 -6.70
CA PHE A 47 4.56 1.00 -6.34
C PHE A 47 4.71 2.26 -7.20
N VAL A 48 4.54 2.16 -8.52
CA VAL A 48 4.68 3.33 -9.39
C VAL A 48 3.51 4.29 -9.23
N PHE A 49 2.27 3.82 -9.31
CA PHE A 49 1.10 4.71 -9.39
C PHE A 49 0.66 5.23 -8.02
N ALA A 50 0.45 4.34 -7.05
CA ALA A 50 -0.06 4.71 -5.73
C ALA A 50 1.07 5.19 -4.81
N TYR A 51 2.19 4.47 -4.74
CA TYR A 51 3.25 4.85 -3.80
C TYR A 51 4.09 6.05 -4.27
N VAL A 52 4.46 6.11 -5.56
CA VAL A 52 5.33 7.19 -6.09
C VAL A 52 4.52 8.34 -6.70
N LEU A 53 3.67 8.08 -7.70
CA LEU A 53 3.03 9.16 -8.45
C LEU A 53 1.97 9.89 -7.61
N GLU A 54 1.16 9.19 -6.81
CA GLU A 54 0.17 9.81 -5.92
C GLU A 54 0.82 10.69 -4.83
N ALA A 55 2.05 10.38 -4.41
CA ALA A 55 2.77 11.17 -3.41
C ALA A 55 3.09 12.61 -3.89
N ILE A 56 3.14 12.83 -5.20
CA ILE A 56 3.39 14.15 -5.81
C ILE A 56 2.26 15.13 -5.47
N PRO A 57 0.99 14.90 -5.87
CA PRO A 57 -0.11 15.77 -5.49
C PRO A 57 -0.29 15.86 -3.97
N HIS A 58 -0.12 14.77 -3.22
CA HIS A 58 -0.15 14.82 -1.75
C HIS A 58 0.84 15.82 -1.17
N THR A 59 2.01 15.97 -1.80
CA THR A 59 2.99 16.98 -1.36
C THR A 59 2.45 18.40 -1.52
N PHE A 60 1.83 18.71 -2.66
CA PHE A 60 1.28 20.05 -2.91
C PHE A 60 0.03 20.36 -2.08
N PHE A 61 -0.88 19.40 -1.95
CA PHE A 61 -2.18 19.62 -1.34
C PHE A 61 -2.22 19.33 0.16
N LEU A 62 -1.33 18.49 0.70
CA LEU A 62 -1.35 18.11 2.12
C LEU A 62 -0.10 18.52 2.90
N ARG A 63 1.06 18.68 2.25
CA ARG A 63 2.33 18.92 2.97
C ARG A 63 2.84 20.36 2.87
N ILE A 64 2.65 21.02 1.73
CA ILE A 64 3.02 22.42 1.55
C ILE A 64 2.01 23.30 2.27
N ASN A 65 2.50 24.16 3.17
CA ASN A 65 1.68 25.12 3.91
C ASN A 65 0.99 26.09 2.94
N SER A 66 -0.30 25.86 2.73
CA SER A 66 -1.19 26.66 1.91
C SER A 66 -2.58 26.71 2.56
N PRO A 67 -3.44 27.70 2.21
CA PRO A 67 -4.81 27.72 2.72
C PRO A 67 -5.59 26.44 2.39
N VAL A 68 -5.31 25.85 1.22
CA VAL A 68 -5.91 24.57 0.79
C VAL A 68 -5.44 23.42 1.68
N SER A 69 -4.14 23.31 1.93
CA SER A 69 -3.60 22.28 2.84
C SER A 69 -4.15 22.41 4.25
N THR A 70 -4.30 23.63 4.76
CA THR A 70 -4.88 23.89 6.09
C THR A 70 -6.35 23.46 6.14
N PHE A 71 -7.13 23.74 5.09
CA PHE A 71 -8.52 23.30 4.99
C PHE A 71 -8.64 21.77 4.91
N LEU A 72 -7.83 21.13 4.06
CA LEU A 72 -7.85 19.69 3.87
C LEU A 72 -7.42 18.94 5.13
N THR A 73 -6.34 19.36 5.78
CA THR A 73 -5.83 18.71 7.00
C THR A 73 -6.64 19.04 8.25
N GLY A 74 -7.33 20.19 8.27
CA GLY A 74 -8.18 20.60 9.38
C GLY A 74 -9.60 20.02 9.38
N ASN A 75 -10.05 19.41 8.27
CA ASN A 75 -11.37 18.82 8.14
C ASN A 75 -11.28 17.33 7.73
N PRO A 76 -11.60 16.37 8.61
CA PRO A 76 -11.51 14.94 8.33
C PRO A 76 -12.30 14.49 7.09
N TRP A 77 -13.47 15.09 6.84
CA TRP A 77 -14.29 14.76 5.67
C TRP A 77 -13.66 15.25 4.38
N ALA A 78 -13.09 16.45 4.39
CA ALA A 78 -12.39 17.00 3.23
C ALA A 78 -11.11 16.20 2.94
N TYR A 79 -10.36 15.82 3.98
CA TYR A 79 -9.20 14.94 3.87
C TYR A 79 -9.56 13.59 3.26
N ALA A 80 -10.58 12.91 3.80
CA ALA A 80 -11.02 11.60 3.33
C ALA A 80 -11.53 11.66 1.88
N LEU A 81 -12.30 12.70 1.52
CA LEU A 81 -12.79 12.88 0.16
C LEU A 81 -11.64 13.11 -0.83
N TYR A 82 -10.71 14.00 -0.50
CA TYR A 82 -9.52 14.24 -1.31
C TYR A 82 -8.69 12.96 -1.47
N GLY A 83 -8.31 12.32 -0.35
CA GLY A 83 -7.52 11.09 -0.36
C GLY A 83 -8.19 9.97 -1.16
N GLY A 84 -9.49 9.77 -0.99
CA GLY A 84 -10.25 8.78 -1.75
C GLY A 84 -10.29 9.06 -3.26
N ILE A 85 -10.43 10.34 -3.67
CA ILE A 85 -10.37 10.73 -5.09
C ILE A 85 -8.97 10.47 -5.65
N MET A 86 -7.93 10.83 -4.90
CA MET A 86 -6.54 10.63 -5.33
C MET A 86 -6.21 9.14 -5.47
N ALA A 87 -6.53 8.33 -4.46
CA ALA A 87 -6.35 6.89 -4.49
C ALA A 87 -7.11 6.27 -5.68
N ALA A 88 -8.39 6.60 -5.86
CA ALA A 88 -9.19 6.10 -6.98
C ALA A 88 -8.58 6.48 -8.34
N LEU A 89 -8.11 7.72 -8.49
CA LEU A 89 -7.52 8.18 -9.74
C LEU A 89 -6.23 7.41 -10.05
N PHE A 90 -5.30 7.30 -9.11
CA PHE A 90 -4.00 6.69 -9.36
C PHE A 90 -4.06 5.17 -9.41
N GLU A 91 -4.73 4.53 -8.45
CA GLU A 91 -4.83 3.07 -8.40
C GLU A 91 -5.62 2.50 -9.57
N GLU A 92 -6.78 3.05 -9.91
CA GLU A 92 -7.59 2.52 -11.02
C GLU A 92 -6.92 2.80 -12.37
N THR A 93 -6.27 3.96 -12.54
CA THR A 93 -5.52 4.24 -13.77
C THR A 93 -4.34 3.28 -13.93
N GLY A 94 -3.59 3.05 -12.85
CA GLY A 94 -2.52 2.05 -12.83
C GLY A 94 -3.05 0.66 -13.16
N ARG A 95 -4.14 0.23 -12.52
CA ARG A 95 -4.79 -1.07 -12.76
C ARG A 95 -5.27 -1.21 -14.19
N TYR A 96 -5.89 -0.18 -14.74
CA TYR A 96 -6.29 -0.14 -16.13
C TYR A 96 -5.11 -0.36 -17.08
N ILE A 97 -3.99 0.34 -16.86
CA ILE A 97 -2.75 0.17 -17.63
C ILE A 97 -2.19 -1.25 -17.48
N ALA A 98 -2.20 -1.79 -16.26
CA ALA A 98 -1.76 -3.15 -15.96
C ALA A 98 -2.49 -4.19 -16.83
N PHE A 99 -3.83 -4.14 -16.82
CA PHE A 99 -4.66 -5.10 -17.55
C PHE A 99 -4.64 -4.87 -19.06
N ARG A 100 -4.64 -3.61 -19.50
CA ARG A 100 -4.71 -3.28 -20.92
C ARG A 100 -3.39 -3.51 -21.66
N ILE A 101 -2.25 -3.29 -21.00
CA ILE A 101 -0.93 -3.34 -21.65
C ILE A 101 -0.16 -4.60 -21.25
N PHE A 102 0.08 -4.79 -19.96
CA PHE A 102 1.00 -5.83 -19.47
C PHE A 102 0.35 -7.21 -19.38
N LEU A 103 -0.94 -7.26 -19.03
CA LEU A 103 -1.69 -8.51 -18.84
C LEU A 103 -2.65 -8.84 -19.99
N LYS A 104 -2.52 -8.18 -21.14
CA LYS A 104 -3.39 -8.40 -22.31
C LYS A 104 -3.47 -9.87 -22.77
N ASN A 105 -2.39 -10.63 -22.57
CA ASN A 105 -2.30 -12.04 -22.94
C ASN A 105 -2.69 -13.00 -21.80
N HIS A 106 -3.12 -12.48 -20.65
CA HIS A 106 -3.44 -13.23 -19.44
C HIS A 106 -4.93 -13.05 -19.08
N ALA A 107 -5.84 -13.52 -19.94
CA ALA A 107 -7.29 -13.31 -19.79
C ALA A 107 -8.00 -14.22 -18.76
N GLU A 108 -7.25 -15.05 -18.04
CA GLU A 108 -7.79 -16.00 -17.07
C GLU A 108 -8.28 -15.30 -15.78
N ARG A 109 -9.26 -15.88 -15.09
CA ARG A 109 -9.78 -15.32 -13.82
C ARG A 109 -8.69 -15.30 -12.74
N GLU A 110 -7.81 -16.29 -12.78
CA GLU A 110 -6.67 -16.44 -11.89
C GLU A 110 -5.67 -15.30 -12.03
N THR A 111 -5.60 -14.65 -13.20
CA THR A 111 -4.78 -13.45 -13.42
C THR A 111 -5.22 -12.31 -12.52
N ALA A 112 -6.53 -12.09 -12.41
CA ALA A 112 -7.07 -11.01 -11.59
C ALA A 112 -6.74 -11.23 -10.10
N VAL A 113 -6.86 -12.48 -9.63
CA VAL A 113 -6.49 -12.84 -8.25
C VAL A 113 -4.99 -12.69 -8.03
N SER A 114 -4.15 -13.20 -8.93
CA SER A 114 -2.70 -13.05 -8.85
C SER A 114 -2.27 -11.58 -8.87
N TYR A 115 -2.89 -10.75 -9.71
CA TYR A 115 -2.66 -9.31 -9.72
C TYR A 115 -3.03 -8.67 -8.38
N GLY A 116 -4.21 -8.98 -7.84
CA GLY A 116 -4.66 -8.47 -6.55
C GLY A 116 -3.73 -8.87 -5.40
N LEU A 117 -3.26 -10.13 -5.38
CA LEU A 117 -2.28 -10.61 -4.40
C LEU A 117 -0.95 -9.84 -4.47
N GLY A 118 -0.50 -9.50 -5.68
CA GLY A 118 0.70 -8.70 -5.87
C GLY A 118 0.53 -7.25 -5.44
N HIS A 119 -0.57 -6.62 -5.87
CA HIS A 119 -0.91 -5.23 -5.59
C HIS A 119 -1.14 -4.98 -4.10
N GLY A 120 -2.11 -5.68 -3.50
CA GLY A 120 -2.39 -5.56 -2.06
C GLY A 120 -1.26 -6.14 -1.21
N GLY A 121 -0.52 -7.12 -1.73
CA GLY A 121 0.62 -7.71 -1.01
C GLY A 121 1.77 -6.72 -0.81
N ILE A 122 2.14 -5.98 -1.86
CA ILE A 122 3.19 -4.96 -1.73
C ILE A 122 2.72 -3.76 -0.91
N GLU A 123 1.44 -3.40 -1.02
CA GLU A 123 0.81 -2.35 -0.22
C GLU A 123 0.91 -2.68 1.28
N CYS A 124 0.51 -3.89 1.68
CA CYS A 124 0.67 -4.36 3.04
C CYS A 124 2.12 -4.29 3.52
N ILE A 125 3.08 -4.72 2.69
CA ILE A 125 4.50 -4.69 3.05
C ILE A 125 5.00 -3.26 3.28
N ILE A 126 4.73 -2.36 2.33
CA ILE A 126 5.29 -1.00 2.34
C ILE A 126 4.51 -0.11 3.30
N VAL A 127 3.19 -0.01 3.14
CA VAL A 127 2.36 0.96 3.85
C VAL A 127 2.17 0.53 5.30
N LEU A 128 1.74 -0.72 5.54
CA LEU A 128 1.53 -1.21 6.89
C LEU A 128 2.85 -1.65 7.54
N GLY A 129 3.66 -2.46 6.86
CA GLY A 129 4.87 -3.06 7.44
C GLY A 129 5.93 -2.05 7.80
N LEU A 130 6.44 -1.33 6.81
CA LEU A 130 7.46 -0.31 7.04
C LEU A 130 6.92 0.84 7.91
N GLY A 131 5.64 1.21 7.76
CA GLY A 131 5.00 2.22 8.59
C GLY A 131 5.00 1.85 10.09
N HIS A 132 4.62 0.61 10.43
CA HIS A 132 4.64 0.17 11.82
C HIS A 132 6.06 -0.04 12.37
N LEU A 133 7.02 -0.50 11.56
CA LEU A 133 8.43 -0.59 11.97
C LEU A 133 9.04 0.79 12.26
N GLN A 134 8.71 1.79 11.42
CA GLN A 134 9.12 3.16 11.63
C GLN A 134 8.54 3.73 12.93
N ASN A 135 7.23 3.54 13.15
CA ASN A 135 6.57 3.98 14.38
C ASN A 135 7.12 3.31 15.62
N TYR A 136 7.42 2.00 15.57
CA TYR A 136 8.06 1.28 16.66
C TYR A 136 9.43 1.87 17.01
N THR A 137 10.25 2.17 15.99
CA THR A 137 11.57 2.79 16.17
C THR A 137 11.44 4.16 16.84
N TYR A 138 10.46 4.99 16.43
CA TYR A 138 10.18 6.25 17.11
C TYR A 138 9.77 6.07 18.56
N CYS A 139 8.95 5.06 18.87
CA CYS A 139 8.56 4.77 20.24
C CYS A 139 9.78 4.39 21.11
N GLN A 140 10.70 3.59 20.57
CA GLN A 140 11.95 3.26 21.26
C GLN A 140 12.80 4.50 21.52
N LEU A 141 12.94 5.39 20.55
CA LEU A 141 13.70 6.63 20.71
C LEU A 141 13.09 7.54 21.78
N ILE A 142 11.76 7.66 21.82
CA ILE A 142 11.04 8.45 22.83
C ILE A 142 11.20 7.84 24.24
N ASN A 143 11.26 6.51 24.36
CA ASN A 143 11.39 5.85 25.64
C ASN A 143 12.82 5.85 26.20
N ASN A 144 13.82 5.98 25.32
CA ASN A 144 15.24 5.95 25.67
C ASN A 144 15.88 7.35 25.80
N GLY A 145 15.15 8.42 25.46
CA GLY A 145 15.53 9.82 25.65
C GLY A 145 14.80 10.45 26.82
#